data_AF-A0A4Q3VL56-F1
#
_entry.id   AF-A0A4Q3VL56-F1
#
_cell.length_a   1.000
_cell.length_b   1.000
_cell.length_c   1.000
_cell.angle_alpha   90.00
_cell.angle_beta   90.00
_cell.angle_gamma   90.00
#
_symmetry.space_group_name_H-M   'P 1'
#
loop_
_entity.id
_entity.type
_entity.pdbx_description
1 polymer ?
#
loop_
_entity_poly.entity_id
_entity_poly.type
_entity_poly.pdbx_seq_one_letter_code
_entity_poly.pdbx_strand_id
1 'polypeptide(L)'
;VLLLDEPTNDLDTETLGALEDALENYAGCAVVISHDRMFLDRLATHILAFEGDGHVEWFEGNFEDYEQDKMRREENGSLNSQKRVAHRRLTR
;
A
#
# COMPACT_ATOMS: atom_id res chain seq x y z
N VAL A 1 11.44 -2.37 -13.42
CA VAL A 1 10.22 -2.39 -12.59
C VAL A 1 10.30 -3.63 -11.72
N LEU A 2 10.32 -3.45 -10.40
CA LEU A 2 10.33 -4.55 -9.42
C LEU A 2 8.92 -4.72 -8.85
N LEU A 3 8.50 -5.96 -8.63
CA LEU A 3 7.24 -6.33 -7.99
C LEU A 3 7.61 -7.25 -6.82
N LEU A 4 7.39 -6.78 -5.60
CA LEU A 4 7.69 -7.52 -4.37
C LEU A 4 6.40 -7.77 -3.61
N ASP A 5 6.12 -9.04 -3.31
CA ASP A 5 4.93 -9.45 -2.56
C ASP A 5 5.37 -10.00 -1.20
N GLU A 6 5.03 -9.27 -0.13
CA GLU A 6 5.41 -9.52 1.27
C GLU A 6 6.92 -9.82 1.48
N PRO A 7 7.84 -8.94 1.02
CA PRO A 7 9.27 -9.18 1.16
C PRO A 7 9.78 -9.14 2.61
N THR A 8 8.96 -8.68 3.56
CA THR A 8 9.33 -8.48 4.97
C THR A 8 9.11 -9.70 5.85
N ASN A 9 8.36 -10.72 5.37
CA ASN A 9 7.90 -11.84 6.20
C ASN A 9 9.03 -12.76 6.73
N ASP A 10 10.09 -12.95 5.95
CA ASP A 10 11.17 -13.90 6.24
C ASP A 10 12.54 -13.23 6.44
N LEU A 11 12.58 -11.90 6.57
CA LEU A 11 13.81 -11.14 6.75
C LEU A 11 14.04 -10.78 8.22
N ASP A 12 15.30 -10.86 8.65
CA ASP A 12 15.71 -10.25 9.90
C ASP A 12 15.83 -8.71 9.75
N THR A 13 15.92 -8.00 10.88
CA THR A 13 15.93 -6.53 10.87
C THR A 13 17.15 -5.95 10.16
N GLU A 14 18.27 -6.67 10.12
CA GLU A 14 19.48 -6.25 9.40
C GLU A 14 19.27 -6.36 7.87
N THR A 15 18.74 -7.48 7.40
CA THR A 15 18.46 -7.69 5.98
C THR A 15 17.33 -6.79 5.49
N LEU A 16 16.35 -6.51 6.35
CA LEU A 16 15.30 -5.54 6.05
C LEU A 16 15.88 -4.15 5.79
N GLY A 17 16.80 -3.68 6.65
CA GLY A 17 17.49 -2.40 6.44
C GLY A 17 18.31 -2.38 5.14
N ALA A 18 19.02 -3.47 4.84
CA ALA A 18 19.75 -3.59 3.57
C ALA A 18 18.82 -3.55 2.34
N LEU A 19 17.61 -4.11 2.46
CA LEU A 19 16.59 -4.04 1.41
C LEU A 19 16.03 -2.61 1.27
N GLU A 20 15.76 -1.92 2.38
CA GLU A 20 15.35 -0.51 2.40
C GLU A 20 16.38 0.35 1.64
N ASP A 21 17.66 0.26 2.01
CA ASP A 21 18.76 0.99 1.38
C ASP A 21 18.89 0.66 -0.12
N ALA A 22 18.74 -0.62 -0.48
CA ALA A 22 18.83 -1.06 -1.87
C ALA A 22 17.67 -0.51 -2.72
N LEU A 23 16.46 -0.46 -2.15
CA LEU A 23 15.27 0.06 -2.84
C LEU A 23 15.31 1.58 -2.95
N GLU A 24 15.81 2.30 -1.94
CA GLU A 24 15.99 3.75 -2.00
C GLU A 24 17.00 4.17 -3.09
N ASN A 25 18.07 3.40 -3.25
CA ASN A 25 19.09 3.64 -4.28
C ASN A 25 18.73 3.05 -5.66
N TYR A 26 17.61 2.36 -5.80
CA TYR A 26 17.21 1.74 -7.05
C TYR A 26 16.69 2.80 -8.04
N ALA A 27 17.38 2.98 -9.16
CA ALA A 27 17.02 3.97 -10.19
C ALA A 27 15.73 3.65 -10.99
N GLY A 28 14.97 2.63 -10.58
CA GLY A 28 13.74 2.21 -11.24
C GLY A 28 12.52 2.35 -10.33
N CYS A 29 11.37 1.93 -10.85
CA CYS A 29 10.14 1.84 -10.06
C CYS A 29 10.05 0.46 -9.37
N ALA A 30 9.69 0.46 -8.09
CA ALA A 30 9.32 -0.72 -7.33
C ALA A 30 7.87 -0.61 -6.87
N VAL A 31 7.14 -1.72 -6.98
CA VAL A 31 5.81 -1.91 -6.41
C VAL A 31 5.98 -2.96 -5.32
N VAL A 32 5.68 -2.58 -4.08
CA VAL A 32 5.85 -3.44 -2.91
C VAL A 32 4.51 -3.61 -2.20
N ILE A 33 4.14 -4.85 -1.95
CA ILE A 33 3.03 -5.23 -1.09
C ILE A 33 3.66 -5.66 0.24
N SER A 34 3.28 -5.00 1.33
CA SER A 34 3.78 -5.31 2.67
C SER A 34 2.74 -4.93 3.71
N HIS A 35 2.64 -5.73 4.77
CA HIS A 35 1.88 -5.38 5.97
C HIS A 35 2.69 -4.60 7.03
N ASP A 36 3.99 -4.36 6.80
CA ASP A 36 4.84 -3.61 7.73
C ASP A 36 4.71 -2.09 7.52
N ARG A 37 4.12 -1.42 8.51
CA ARG A 37 3.89 0.03 8.49
C ARG A 37 5.19 0.84 8.49
N MET A 38 6.18 0.44 9.29
CA MET A 38 7.44 1.17 9.41
C MET A 38 8.22 1.12 8.10
N PHE A 39 8.18 -0.03 7.43
CA PHE A 39 8.78 -0.19 6.10
C PHE A 39 8.09 0.69 5.06
N LEU A 40 6.76 0.68 5.02
CA LEU A 40 5.99 1.52 4.10
C LEU A 40 6.20 3.01 4.38
N ASP A 41 6.26 3.43 5.64
CA ASP A 41 6.46 4.83 6.00
C ASP A 41 7.81 5.40 5.54
N ARG A 42 8.84 4.55 5.49
CA ARG A 42 10.20 4.94 5.09
C ARG A 42 10.38 4.97 3.58
N LEU A 43 9.79 4.02 2.86
CA LEU A 43 10.08 3.80 1.44
C LEU A 43 8.95 4.28 0.52
N ALA A 44 7.70 4.26 0.96
CA ALA A 44 6.57 4.55 0.09
C ALA A 44 6.51 6.03 -0.26
N THR A 45 6.49 6.31 -1.56
CA THR A 45 6.17 7.64 -2.10
C THR A 45 4.70 7.75 -2.49
N HIS A 46 4.05 6.60 -2.70
CA HIS A 46 2.65 6.49 -3.08
C HIS A 46 2.06 5.24 -2.43
N ILE A 47 0.81 5.33 -2.02
CA ILE A 47 0.04 4.23 -1.45
C ILE A 47 -1.10 3.88 -2.40
N LEU A 48 -1.16 2.60 -2.74
CA LEU A 48 -2.30 1.97 -3.39
C LEU A 48 -3.12 1.26 -2.32
N ALA A 49 -4.19 1.89 -1.86
CA ALA A 49 -5.01 1.35 -0.79
C ALA A 49 -6.29 0.69 -1.30
N PHE A 50 -6.51 -0.56 -0.92
CA PHE A 50 -7.74 -1.28 -1.21
C PHE A 50 -8.73 -1.06 -0.06
N GLU A 51 -9.67 -0.12 -0.23
CA GLU A 51 -10.60 0.29 0.83
C GLU A 51 -11.91 -0.54 0.88
N GLY A 52 -12.01 -1.59 0.06
CA GLY A 52 -13.20 -2.46 -0.02
C GLY A 52 -14.09 -2.13 -1.20
N ASP A 53 -15.12 -2.96 -1.44
CA ASP A 53 -16.08 -2.84 -2.55
C ASP A 53 -15.50 -2.72 -3.98
N GLY A 54 -14.22 -3.08 -4.14
CA GLY A 54 -13.48 -2.94 -5.40
C GLY A 54 -12.95 -1.53 -5.64
N HIS A 55 -13.02 -0.64 -4.65
CA HIS A 55 -12.38 0.67 -4.65
C HIS A 55 -10.88 0.53 -4.36
N VAL A 56 -10.08 1.22 -5.16
CA VAL A 56 -8.63 1.35 -4.96
C VAL A 56 -8.32 2.83 -4.95
N GLU A 57 -7.89 3.32 -3.80
CA GLU A 57 -7.48 4.71 -3.61
C GLU A 57 -6.00 4.83 -3.98
N TRP A 58 -5.68 5.84 -4.77
CA TRP A 58 -4.31 6.22 -5.09
C TRP A 58 -3.95 7.47 -4.28
N PHE A 59 -3.02 7.32 -3.36
CA PHE A 59 -2.58 8.40 -2.47
C PHE A 59 -1.10 8.70 -2.71
N GLU A 60 -0.75 9.99 -2.79
CA GLU A 60 0.63 10.46 -2.89
C GLU A 60 1.13 10.85 -1.50
N GLY A 61 2.13 10.13 -1.01
CA GLY A 61 2.63 10.21 0.37
C GLY A 61 2.93 8.83 0.94
N ASN A 62 3.34 8.82 2.21
CA ASN A 62 3.66 7.60 2.93
C ASN A 62 2.41 6.98 3.59
N PHE A 63 2.59 5.93 4.40
CA PHE A 63 1.46 5.22 5.00
C PHE A 63 0.80 6.03 6.14
N GLU A 64 1.58 6.74 6.95
CA GLU A 64 1.09 7.64 8.01
C GLU A 64 0.19 8.75 7.44
N ASP A 65 0.65 9.43 6.39
CA ASP A 65 -0.10 10.48 5.69
C ASP A 65 -1.43 9.92 5.14
N TYR A 66 -1.39 8.72 4.57
CA TYR A 66 -2.58 8.02 4.08
C TYR A 66 -3.56 7.68 5.21
N GLU A 67 -3.08 7.17 6.36
CA GLU A 67 -3.95 6.88 7.51
C GLU A 67 -4.67 8.14 8.01
N GLN A 68 -3.96 9.26 8.11
CA GLN A 68 -4.55 10.55 8.52
C GLN A 68 -5.61 11.04 7.52
N ASP A 69 -5.30 10.96 6.22
CA ASP A 69 -6.24 11.33 5.17
C ASP A 69 -7.49 10.43 5.17
N LYS A 70 -7.31 9.12 5.37
CA LYS A 70 -8.40 8.16 5.47
C LYS A 70 -9.31 8.48 6.67
N MET A 71 -8.74 8.73 7.85
CA MET A 71 -9.52 9.13 9.03
C MET A 71 -10.34 10.39 8.75
N ARG A 72 -9.73 11.40 8.13
CA ARG A 72 -10.43 12.63 7.71
C ARG A 72 -11.56 12.35 6.71
N ARG A 73 -11.39 11.42 5.78
CA ARG A 73 -12.43 11.04 4.80
C ARG A 73 -13.59 10.26 5.45
N GLU A 74 -13.27 9.40 6.42
CA GLU A 74 -14.24 8.67 7.25
C GLU A 74 -15.09 9.62 8.10
N GLU A 75 -14.46 10.57 8.80
CA GLU A 75 -15.14 11.58 9.62
C GLU A 75 -16.07 12.49 8.80
N ASN A 76 -15.67 12.83 7.57
CA ASN A 76 -16.48 13.63 6.65
C ASN A 76 -17.59 12.83 5.92
N GLY A 77 -17.75 11.53 6.23
CA GLY A 77 -18.83 10.70 5.69
C GLY A 77 -18.73 10.39 4.19
N SER A 78 -17.56 10.62 3.57
CA SER A 78 -17.41 10.56 2.11
C SER A 78 -17.30 9.13 1.55
N LEU A 79 -17.19 8.10 2.40
CA LEU A 79 -16.92 6.72 1.96
C LEU A 79 -18.16 5.89 1.61
N ASN A 80 -19.37 6.44 1.78
CA ASN A 80 -20.60 5.67 1.61
C ASN A 80 -21.28 5.82 0.24
N SER A 81 -20.60 6.38 -0.76
CA SER A 81 -21.15 6.43 -2.11
C SER A 81 -20.08 6.13 -3.14
N GLN A 82 -19.95 4.88 -3.57
CA GLN A 82 -19.92 4.54 -5.01
C GLN A 82 -19.76 3.03 -5.28
N LYS A 83 -20.86 2.47 -5.81
CA LYS A 83 -20.97 1.33 -6.72
C LYS A 83 -20.30 0.00 -6.33
N ARG A 84 -21.15 -0.86 -5.76
CA ARG A 84 -21.02 -2.33 -5.73
C ARG A 84 -20.41 -2.87 -7.03
N VAL A 85 -19.14 -3.27 -7.00
CA VAL A 85 -18.56 -4.09 -8.07
C VAL A 85 -19.17 -5.48 -7.93
N ALA A 86 -20.08 -5.82 -8.84
CA ALA A 86 -20.66 -7.15 -8.90
C ALA A 86 -19.58 -8.17 -9.27
N HIS A 87 -18.99 -8.84 -8.28
CA HIS A 87 -18.10 -9.97 -8.50
C HIS A 87 -18.82 -11.00 -9.37
N ARG A 88 -18.37 -11.15 -10.61
CA ARG A 88 -18.85 -12.20 -11.51
C ARG A 88 -18.28 -13.51 -10.97
N ARG A 89 -19.15 -14.36 -10.39
CA ARG A 89 -18.76 -15.69 -9.88
C ARG A 89 -18.04 -16.47 -10.99
N LEU A 90 -16.77 -16.81 -10.76
CA LEU A 90 -16.05 -17.78 -11.55
C LEU A 90 -16.79 -19.11 -11.44
N THR A 91 -17.44 -19.51 -12.53
CA THR A 91 -18.06 -20.83 -12.66
C THR A 91 -16.97 -21.80 -13.08
N ARG A 92 -16.90 -22.92 -12.35
CA ARG A 92 -15.97 -24.02 -12.59
C ARG A 92 -16.43 -24.89 -13.75
#